data_AF-A0A9E0QDY5-F1
#
_entry.id   AF-A0A9E0QDY5-F1
#
_cell.length_a   1.000
_cell.length_b   1.000
_cell.length_c   1.000
_cell.angle_alpha   90.00
_cell.angle_beta   90.00
_cell.angle_gamma   90.00
#
_symmetry.space_group_name_H-M   'P 1'
#
loop_
_entity.id
_entity.type
_entity.pdbx_description
1 polymer ?
#
loop_
_entity_poly.entity_id
_entity_poly.type
_entity_poly.pdbx_seq_one_letter_code
_entity_poly.pdbx_strand_id
1 'polypeptide(L)'
;MQQEQENAFVPGRTFLLGVIGYVIALTSVVCLVLGRWWQATLSNPGGFQLEFHQLRFDPMSAAALFVGVAACYFAPHEYSSWAGLLGLPLLLGGIALVHYAVAFYQLGGHWLAIFYVGLFMVGPLSLVLVGLGLLDSIMNIRSRLARRPKGP
;
A
#
# COMPACT_ATOMS: atom_id res chain seq x y z
N MET A 1 14.82 -32.48 12.58
CA MET A 1 15.73 -32.24 13.72
C MET A 1 17.09 -31.70 13.26
N GLN A 2 18.03 -32.49 12.71
CA GLN A 2 19.34 -31.95 12.24
C GLN A 2 19.26 -31.19 10.90
N GLN A 3 18.38 -31.60 9.97
CA GLN A 3 18.19 -30.94 8.67
C GLN A 3 17.44 -29.59 8.74
N GLU A 4 16.78 -29.30 9.87
CA GLU A 4 16.08 -28.01 10.11
C GLU A 4 17.02 -26.94 10.70
N GLN A 5 18.15 -27.33 11.30
CA GLN A 5 19.15 -26.40 11.84
C GLN A 5 20.17 -25.91 10.80
N GLU A 6 20.26 -26.56 9.63
CA GLU A 6 21.22 -26.20 8.57
C GLU A 6 20.69 -25.11 7.61
N ASN A 7 19.38 -24.83 7.64
CA ASN A 7 18.72 -23.77 6.88
C ASN A 7 18.46 -22.53 7.74
N ALA A 8 19.37 -22.17 8.63
CA ALA A 8 19.32 -20.86 9.26
C ALA A 8 19.37 -19.81 8.14
N PHE A 9 18.27 -19.06 7.93
CA PHE A 9 18.29 -17.94 7.01
C PHE A 9 19.37 -16.96 7.48
N VAL A 10 20.51 -16.96 6.80
CA VAL A 10 21.58 -15.99 7.01
C VAL A 10 21.28 -14.83 6.06
N PRO A 11 20.88 -13.65 6.57
CA PRO A 11 20.52 -12.53 5.71
C PRO A 11 21.74 -12.08 4.90
N GLY A 12 21.70 -12.35 3.60
CA GLY A 12 22.72 -11.90 2.64
C GLY A 12 22.68 -10.39 2.41
N ARG A 13 23.75 -9.86 1.81
CA ARG A 13 23.89 -8.43 1.49
C ARG A 13 22.69 -7.89 0.70
N THR A 14 22.20 -8.63 -0.28
CA THR A 14 21.07 -8.25 -1.14
C THR A 14 19.79 -8.04 -0.33
N PHE A 15 19.53 -8.95 0.61
CA PHE A 15 18.37 -8.86 1.50
C PHE A 15 18.46 -7.63 2.41
N LEU A 16 19.62 -7.41 3.03
CA LEU A 16 19.86 -6.26 3.91
C LEU A 16 19.70 -4.92 3.17
N LEU A 17 20.18 -4.82 1.93
CA LEU A 17 19.98 -3.62 1.10
C LEU A 17 18.50 -3.37 0.84
N GLY A 18 17.71 -4.41 0.55
CA GLY A 18 16.26 -4.28 0.38
C GLY A 18 15.57 -3.84 1.67
N VAL A 19 16.00 -4.34 2.84
CA VAL A 19 15.47 -3.91 4.16
C VAL A 19 15.79 -2.44 4.42
N ILE A 20 17.04 -2.01 4.22
CA ILE A 20 17.46 -0.62 4.40
C ILE A 20 16.66 0.29 3.46
N GLY A 21 16.55 -0.08 2.19
CA GLY A 21 15.75 0.66 1.20
C GLY A 21 14.29 0.77 1.62
N TYR A 22 13.69 -0.33 2.09
CA TYR A 22 12.32 -0.35 2.60
C TYR A 22 12.14 0.58 3.79
N VAL A 23 13.03 0.53 4.79
CA VAL A 23 12.95 1.38 6.00
C VAL A 23 13.07 2.86 5.63
N ILE A 24 14.00 3.21 4.74
CA ILE A 24 14.16 4.59 4.26
C ILE A 24 12.89 5.04 3.52
N ALA A 25 12.36 4.22 2.61
CA ALA A 25 11.16 4.54 1.85
C ALA A 25 9.93 4.71 2.77
N LEU A 26 9.73 3.78 3.70
CA LEU A 26 8.64 3.82 4.67
C LEU A 26 8.73 5.08 5.55
N THR A 27 9.91 5.36 6.09
CA THR A 27 10.14 6.55 6.92
C THR A 27 9.88 7.82 6.13
N SER A 28 10.37 7.89 4.89
CA SER A 28 10.14 9.03 4.00
C SER A 28 8.65 9.24 3.72
N VAL A 29 7.91 8.16 3.42
CA VAL A 29 6.46 8.20 3.22
C VAL A 29 5.75 8.72 4.48
N VAL A 30 6.10 8.20 5.66
CA VAL A 30 5.50 8.64 6.93
C VAL A 30 5.74 10.12 7.16
N CYS A 31 6.98 10.60 6.98
CA CYS A 31 7.31 12.02 7.10
C CYS A 31 6.54 12.88 6.09
N LEU A 32 6.42 12.45 4.84
CA LEU A 32 5.67 13.16 3.81
C LEU A 32 4.17 13.23 4.14
N VAL A 33 3.57 12.11 4.55
CA VAL A 33 2.16 12.04 4.95
C VAL A 33 1.88 12.95 6.14
N LEU A 34 2.72 12.92 7.17
CA LEU A 34 2.61 13.81 8.33
C LEU A 34 2.79 15.27 7.95
N GLY A 35 3.77 15.59 7.10
CA GLY A 35 4.02 16.95 6.62
C GLY A 35 2.82 17.49 5.83
N ARG A 36 2.25 16.69 4.93
CA ARG A 36 1.04 17.08 4.17
C ARG A 36 -0.19 17.19 5.06
N TRP A 37 -0.32 16.32 6.06
CA TRP A 37 -1.39 16.41 7.05
C TRP A 37 -1.30 17.70 7.87
N TRP A 38 -0.14 18.01 8.45
CA TRP A 38 0.08 19.27 9.19
C TRP A 38 -0.15 20.49 8.32
N GLN A 39 0.36 20.49 7.09
CA GLN A 39 0.11 21.55 6.12
C GLN A 39 -1.40 21.75 5.89
N ALA A 40 -2.16 20.68 5.69
CA ALA A 40 -3.60 20.77 5.49
C ALA A 40 -4.31 21.29 6.75
N THR A 41 -3.92 20.84 7.96
CA THR A 41 -4.58 21.33 9.19
C THR A 41 -4.41 22.84 9.41
N LEU A 42 -3.28 23.42 8.99
CA LEU A 42 -2.98 24.84 9.17
C LEU A 42 -3.51 25.71 8.02
N SER A 43 -3.38 25.23 6.78
CA SER A 43 -3.60 26.06 5.59
C SER A 43 -4.85 25.69 4.80
N ASN A 44 -5.35 24.45 4.90
CA ASN A 44 -6.51 23.98 4.14
C ASN A 44 -7.22 22.82 4.87
N PRO A 45 -8.00 23.11 5.93
CA PRO A 45 -8.62 22.08 6.77
C PRO A 45 -9.42 21.07 5.94
N GLY A 46 -9.14 19.79 6.11
CA GLY A 46 -9.75 18.70 5.33
C GLY A 46 -9.10 18.42 3.97
N GLY A 47 -8.18 19.27 3.49
CA GLY A 47 -7.51 19.10 2.21
C GLY A 47 -6.74 17.78 2.08
N PHE A 48 -6.05 17.35 3.14
CA PHE A 48 -5.31 16.08 3.16
C PHE A 48 -6.21 14.87 2.86
N GLN A 49 -7.44 14.86 3.41
CA GLN A 49 -8.39 13.78 3.14
C GLN A 49 -8.72 13.69 1.65
N LEU A 50 -8.96 14.82 0.99
CA LEU A 50 -9.24 14.86 -0.46
C LEU A 50 -8.05 14.37 -1.28
N GLU A 51 -6.83 14.83 -0.94
CA GLU A 51 -5.61 14.42 -1.62
C GLU A 51 -5.32 12.92 -1.44
N PHE A 52 -5.44 12.42 -0.22
CA PHE A 52 -5.24 11.00 0.08
C PHE A 52 -6.29 10.13 -0.62
N HIS A 53 -7.56 10.58 -0.64
CA HIS A 53 -8.63 9.96 -1.43
C HIS A 53 -8.47 10.07 -2.95
N GLN A 54 -7.44 10.74 -3.44
CA GLN A 54 -7.08 10.77 -4.86
C GLN A 54 -5.75 10.08 -5.14
N LEU A 55 -5.03 9.61 -4.10
CA LEU A 55 -3.76 8.92 -4.26
C LEU A 55 -3.94 7.62 -5.04
N ARG A 56 -3.40 7.62 -6.25
CA ARG A 56 -3.28 6.49 -7.18
C ARG A 56 -2.10 6.76 -8.09
N PHE A 57 -1.66 5.73 -8.81
CA PHE A 57 -0.54 5.82 -9.73
C PHE A 57 -1.05 5.80 -11.17
N ASP A 58 -0.22 6.30 -12.09
CA ASP A 58 -0.48 6.11 -13.51
C ASP A 58 -0.40 4.60 -13.86
N PRO A 59 -1.25 4.06 -14.75
CA PRO A 59 -1.29 2.64 -15.08
C PRO A 59 0.08 2.03 -15.41
N MET A 60 0.96 2.75 -16.11
CA MET A 60 2.27 2.22 -16.50
C MET A 60 3.17 2.06 -15.28
N SER A 61 3.21 3.07 -14.40
CA SER A 61 3.97 3.00 -13.15
C SER A 61 3.44 1.93 -12.19
N ALA A 62 2.11 1.80 -12.08
CA ALA A 62 1.48 0.76 -11.26
C ALA A 62 1.80 -0.65 -11.77
N ALA A 63 1.71 -0.86 -13.09
CA ALA A 63 2.05 -2.13 -13.72
C ALA A 63 3.53 -2.48 -13.54
N ALA A 64 4.44 -1.50 -13.71
CA ALA A 64 5.87 -1.71 -13.51
C ALA A 64 6.20 -2.11 -12.07
N LEU A 65 5.61 -1.44 -11.08
CA LEU A 65 5.77 -1.79 -9.66
C LEU A 65 5.25 -3.20 -9.39
N PHE A 66 4.08 -3.55 -9.91
CA PHE A 66 3.49 -4.87 -9.70
C PHE A 66 4.31 -5.99 -10.35
N VAL A 67 4.79 -5.78 -11.57
CA VAL A 67 5.70 -6.72 -12.24
C VAL A 67 6.99 -6.88 -11.43
N GLY A 68 7.53 -5.79 -10.88
CA GLY A 68 8.69 -5.86 -9.98
C GLY A 68 8.43 -6.67 -8.71
N VAL A 69 7.27 -6.48 -8.07
CA VAL A 69 6.84 -7.29 -6.92
C VAL A 69 6.72 -8.77 -7.32
N ALA A 70 6.04 -9.07 -8.43
CA ALA A 70 5.89 -10.44 -8.92
C ALA A 70 7.23 -11.09 -9.24
N ALA A 71 8.15 -10.36 -9.89
CA ALA A 71 9.50 -10.84 -10.17
C ALA A 71 10.26 -11.20 -8.88
N CYS A 72 10.10 -10.43 -7.80
CA CYS A 72 10.71 -10.76 -6.51
C CYS A 72 10.19 -12.07 -5.91
N TYR A 73 8.93 -12.46 -6.18
CA TYR A 73 8.37 -13.74 -5.72
C TYR A 73 8.90 -14.95 -6.49
N PHE A 74 9.34 -14.77 -7.74
CA PHE A 74 9.98 -15.82 -8.54
C PHE A 74 11.52 -15.80 -8.42
N ALA A 75 12.08 -14.80 -7.75
CA ALA A 75 13.51 -14.66 -7.51
C ALA A 75 13.96 -15.42 -6.25
N PRO A 76 15.28 -15.59 -6.01
CA PRO A 76 15.80 -16.16 -4.78
C PRO A 76 15.30 -15.41 -3.53
N HIS A 77 15.22 -16.10 -2.39
CA HIS A 77 14.70 -15.56 -1.12
C HIS A 77 15.36 -14.25 -0.66
N GLU A 78 16.58 -13.95 -1.11
CA GLU A 78 17.28 -12.69 -0.86
C GLU A 78 16.52 -11.44 -1.36
N TYR A 79 15.63 -11.59 -2.35
CA TYR A 79 14.82 -10.50 -2.91
C TYR A 79 13.49 -10.28 -2.18
N SER A 80 13.17 -11.07 -1.16
CA SER A 80 11.91 -10.95 -0.42
C SER A 80 11.69 -9.55 0.20
N SER A 81 12.75 -8.90 0.68
CA SER A 81 12.67 -7.51 1.19
C SER A 81 12.39 -6.47 0.10
N TRP A 82 12.79 -6.75 -1.14
CA TRP A 82 12.54 -5.89 -2.29
C TRP A 82 11.08 -5.90 -2.73
N ALA A 83 10.38 -7.03 -2.56
CA ALA A 83 8.94 -7.10 -2.78
C ALA A 83 8.19 -6.12 -1.87
N GLY A 84 8.61 -5.97 -0.61
CA GLY A 84 8.05 -4.96 0.31
C GLY A 84 8.32 -3.53 -0.16
N LEU A 85 9.55 -3.24 -0.59
CA LEU A 85 9.95 -1.93 -1.10
C LEU A 85 9.16 -1.52 -2.36
N LEU A 86 9.06 -2.41 -3.35
CA LEU A 86 8.32 -2.17 -4.60
C LEU A 86 6.80 -2.18 -4.38
N GLY A 87 6.33 -2.96 -3.41
CA GLY A 87 4.92 -3.04 -3.04
C GLY A 87 4.42 -1.84 -2.25
N LEU A 88 5.29 -1.12 -1.54
CA LEU A 88 4.92 -0.02 -0.65
C LEU A 88 4.06 1.07 -1.33
N PRO A 89 4.37 1.57 -2.54
CA PRO A 89 3.52 2.56 -3.20
C PRO A 89 2.13 1.99 -3.52
N LEU A 90 2.05 0.77 -4.05
CA LEU A 90 0.77 0.13 -4.38
C LEU A 90 -0.06 -0.15 -3.12
N LEU A 91 0.58 -0.54 -2.02
CA LEU A 91 -0.05 -0.69 -0.71
C LEU A 91 -0.69 0.63 -0.25
N LEU A 92 0.02 1.76 -0.37
CA LEU A 92 -0.54 3.08 -0.07
C LEU A 92 -1.75 3.41 -0.95
N GLY A 93 -1.67 3.07 -2.25
CA GLY A 93 -2.80 3.21 -3.17
C GLY A 93 -4.02 2.37 -2.76
N GLY A 94 -3.80 1.14 -2.31
CA GLY A 94 -4.85 0.28 -1.76
C GLY A 94 -5.48 0.84 -0.48
N ILE A 95 -4.66 1.33 0.46
CA ILE A 95 -5.14 1.97 1.70
C ILE A 95 -5.96 3.22 1.36
N ALA A 96 -5.48 4.04 0.42
CA ALA A 96 -6.19 5.22 -0.07
C ALA A 96 -7.55 4.88 -0.70
N LEU A 97 -7.63 3.76 -1.43
CA LEU A 97 -8.89 3.27 -2.00
C LEU A 97 -9.87 2.84 -0.90
N VAL A 98 -9.41 2.17 0.15
CA VAL A 98 -10.26 1.81 1.30
C VAL A 98 -10.80 3.05 2.00
N HIS A 99 -9.97 4.06 2.22
CA HIS A 99 -10.41 5.34 2.81
C HIS A 99 -11.46 6.03 1.93
N TYR A 100 -11.21 6.07 0.61
CA TYR A 100 -12.18 6.58 -0.35
C TYR A 100 -13.50 5.79 -0.29
N ALA A 101 -13.45 4.47 -0.25
CA ALA A 101 -14.64 3.62 -0.22
C ALA A 101 -15.47 3.86 1.05
N VAL A 102 -14.83 3.92 2.23
CA VAL A 102 -15.51 4.24 3.49
C VAL A 102 -16.24 5.58 3.40
N ALA A 103 -15.59 6.61 2.86
CA ALA A 103 -16.21 7.92 2.67
C ALA A 103 -17.33 7.90 1.61
N PHE A 104 -17.12 7.23 0.48
CA PHE A 104 -18.07 7.14 -0.63
C PHE A 104 -19.36 6.43 -0.23
N TYR A 105 -19.25 5.32 0.50
CA TYR A 105 -20.37 4.55 1.02
C TYR A 105 -20.93 5.11 2.34
N GLN A 106 -20.42 6.24 2.83
CA GLN A 106 -20.83 6.87 4.09
C GLN A 106 -20.77 5.92 5.30
N LEU A 107 -19.76 5.05 5.32
CA LEU A 107 -19.52 4.13 6.41
C LEU A 107 -18.92 4.86 7.62
N GLY A 108 -19.26 4.42 8.84
CA GLY A 108 -18.70 4.99 10.06
C GLY A 108 -17.19 4.74 10.21
N GLY A 109 -16.49 5.64 10.92
CA GLY A 109 -15.03 5.55 11.12
C GLY A 109 -14.54 4.26 11.80
N HIS A 110 -15.42 3.57 12.55
CA HIS A 110 -15.12 2.26 13.15
C HIS A 110 -14.68 1.20 12.13
N TRP A 111 -15.14 1.29 10.87
CA TRP A 111 -14.70 0.40 9.80
C TRP A 111 -13.21 0.57 9.47
N LEU A 112 -12.67 1.79 9.58
CA LEU A 112 -11.24 2.03 9.43
C LEU A 112 -10.46 1.44 10.61
N ALA A 113 -10.99 1.50 11.82
CA ALA A 113 -10.36 0.85 12.97
C ALA A 113 -10.27 -0.67 12.77
N ILE A 114 -11.37 -1.32 12.36
CA ILE A 114 -11.38 -2.76 12.03
C ILE A 114 -10.40 -3.05 10.88
N PHE A 115 -10.38 -2.22 9.85
CA PHE A 115 -9.47 -2.37 8.72
C PHE A 115 -8.00 -2.34 9.15
N TYR A 116 -7.58 -1.39 10.00
CA TYR A 116 -6.19 -1.30 10.47
C TYR A 116 -5.82 -2.45 11.42
N VAL A 117 -6.74 -2.89 12.28
CA VAL A 117 -6.55 -4.10 13.10
C VAL A 117 -6.36 -5.33 12.18
N GLY A 118 -7.22 -5.47 11.17
CA GLY A 118 -7.12 -6.51 10.16
C GLY A 118 -5.80 -6.44 9.40
N LEU A 119 -5.33 -5.23 9.03
CA LEU A 119 -4.08 -5.04 8.29
C LEU A 119 -2.87 -5.55 9.07
N PHE A 120 -2.89 -5.41 10.39
CA PHE A 120 -1.85 -5.93 11.27
C PHE A 120 -1.99 -7.44 11.54
N MET A 121 -3.22 -7.92 11.73
CA MET A 121 -3.50 -9.30 12.15
C MET A 121 -3.51 -10.31 10.99
N VAL A 122 -3.92 -9.87 9.80
CA VAL A 122 -4.13 -10.70 8.61
C VAL A 122 -2.97 -10.50 7.64
N GLY A 123 -1.94 -11.34 7.77
CA GLY A 123 -0.73 -11.28 6.94
C GLY A 123 -0.94 -11.04 5.43
N PRO A 124 -1.81 -11.81 4.74
CA PRO A 124 -2.03 -11.64 3.30
C PRO A 124 -2.82 -10.38 2.91
N LEU A 125 -3.41 -9.63 3.86
CA LEU A 125 -4.19 -8.44 3.56
C LEU A 125 -3.35 -7.34 2.88
N SER A 126 -2.06 -7.24 3.24
CA SER A 126 -1.11 -6.36 2.56
C SER A 126 -1.00 -6.65 1.05
N LEU A 127 -0.95 -7.92 0.66
CA LEU A 127 -0.89 -8.34 -0.75
C LEU A 127 -2.20 -8.05 -1.49
N VAL A 128 -3.33 -8.27 -0.83
CA VAL A 128 -4.64 -7.88 -1.37
C VAL A 128 -4.68 -6.38 -1.65
N LEU A 129 -4.17 -5.55 -0.73
CA LEU A 129 -4.13 -4.10 -0.92
C LEU A 129 -3.18 -3.66 -2.04
N VAL A 130 -2.04 -4.33 -2.22
CA VAL A 130 -1.16 -4.11 -3.37
C VAL A 130 -1.91 -4.38 -4.68
N GLY A 131 -2.65 -5.50 -4.75
CA GLY A 131 -3.51 -5.82 -5.88
C GLY A 131 -4.61 -4.78 -6.11
N LEU A 132 -5.28 -4.32 -5.04
CA LEU A 132 -6.29 -3.27 -5.13
C LEU A 132 -5.71 -1.93 -5.61
N GLY A 133 -4.51 -1.56 -5.15
CA GLY A 133 -3.80 -0.37 -5.60
C GLY A 133 -3.45 -0.42 -7.09
N LEU A 134 -3.04 -1.59 -7.60
CA LEU A 134 -2.85 -1.81 -9.04
C LEU A 134 -4.17 -1.67 -9.80
N LEU A 135 -5.21 -2.38 -9.35
CA LEU A 135 -6.51 -2.42 -10.01
C LEU A 135 -7.16 -1.03 -10.08
N ASP A 136 -7.07 -0.23 -9.01
CA ASP A 136 -7.57 1.14 -9.01
C ASP A 136 -6.79 2.05 -9.95
N SER A 137 -5.48 1.88 -10.01
CA SER A 137 -4.61 2.65 -10.91
C SER A 137 -4.91 2.36 -12.38
N ILE A 138 -5.19 1.10 -12.75
CA ILE A 138 -5.51 0.70 -14.13
C ILE A 138 -6.96 1.01 -14.50
N MET A 139 -7.92 0.61 -13.66
CA MET A 139 -9.35 0.65 -14.02
C MET A 139 -10.04 1.95 -13.62
N ASN A 140 -9.38 2.80 -12.84
CA ASN A 140 -9.95 4.03 -12.29
C ASN A 140 -11.26 3.75 -11.54
N ILE A 141 -11.20 2.86 -10.54
CA ILE A 141 -12.37 2.32 -9.83
C ILE A 141 -13.19 3.46 -9.21
N ARG A 142 -12.52 4.44 -8.60
CA ARG A 142 -13.17 5.60 -7.95
C ARG A 142 -14.08 6.37 -8.89
N SER A 143 -13.62 6.66 -10.12
CA SER A 143 -14.44 7.34 -11.12
C SER A 143 -15.65 6.52 -11.59
N ARG A 144 -15.52 5.19 -11.64
CA ARG A 144 -16.60 4.28 -12.04
C ARG A 144 -17.64 4.15 -10.93
N LEU A 145 -17.22 4.13 -9.66
CA LEU A 145 -18.12 4.17 -8.50
C LEU A 145 -18.93 5.47 -8.50
N ALA A 146 -18.27 6.61 -8.69
CA ALA A 146 -18.94 7.92 -8.73
C ALA A 146 -19.93 8.08 -9.90
N ARG A 147 -19.76 7.34 -11.01
CA ARG A 147 -20.65 7.38 -12.18
C ARG A 147 -21.87 6.47 -12.07
N ARG A 148 -21.89 5.50 -11.16
CA ARG A 148 -23.10 4.69 -10.95
C ARG A 148 -24.11 5.51 -10.17
N PRO A 149 -25.32 5.77 -10.69
CA PRO A 149 -26.37 6.41 -9.92
C PRO A 149 -26.65 5.58 -8.67
N LYS A 150 -26.83 6.23 -7.52
CA LYS A 150 -27.35 5.54 -6.33
C LYS A 150 -28.70 4.94 -6.75
N GLY A 151 -28.78 3.60 -6.75
CA GLY A 151 -30.06 2.91 -6.94
C GLY A 151 -31.05 3.39 -5.87
N PRO A 152 -32.36 3.36 -6.18
CA PRO A 152 -33.41 3.80 -5.26
C PRO A 152 -33.36 3.04 -3.93
#